data_AF-A0A3C0CTR3-F1
#
_entry.id   AF-A0A3C0CTR3-F1
#
_cell.length_a   1.000
_cell.length_b   1.000
_cell.length_c   1.000
_cell.angle_alpha   90.00
_cell.angle_beta   90.00
_cell.angle_gamma   90.00
#
_symmetry.space_group_name_H-M   'P 1'
#
loop_
_entity.id
_entity.type
_entity.pdbx_description
1 polymer ?
#
loop_
_entity_poly.entity_id
_entity_poly.type
_entity_poly.pdbx_seq_one_letter_code
_entity_poly.pdbx_strand_id
1 'polypeptide(L)'
;MNNKRSLILILDMLAGHWAEGSESPVTRLPYPNVKGYEKAGLLPNFGDSIKNGIYVNVWNMGNCNSPYGQKYLASGTYQTDSAPGI
;
A
#
# COMPACT_ATOMS: atom_id res chain seq x y z
N MET A 1 11.30 -27.93 -12.89
CA MET A 1 10.84 -26.54 -12.70
C MET A 1 10.80 -26.27 -11.21
N ASN A 2 11.50 -25.23 -10.74
CA ASN A 2 11.51 -24.88 -9.32
C ASN A 2 10.14 -24.23 -9.00
N ASN A 3 9.26 -24.94 -8.28
CA ASN A 3 7.91 -24.47 -7.99
C ASN A 3 7.95 -23.31 -7.00
N LYS A 4 8.11 -22.08 -7.51
CA LYS A 4 7.99 -20.88 -6.72
C LYS A 4 6.53 -20.65 -6.38
N ARG A 5 6.23 -20.50 -5.08
CA ARG A 5 4.91 -20.11 -4.58
C ARG A 5 4.83 -18.59 -4.52
N SER A 6 3.65 -18.06 -4.79
CA SER A 6 3.35 -16.63 -4.69
C SER A 6 2.36 -16.40 -3.57
N LEU A 7 2.57 -15.33 -2.80
CA LEU A 7 1.66 -14.83 -1.78
C LEU A 7 1.37 -13.35 -2.08
N ILE A 8 0.09 -12.98 -2.10
CA ILE A 8 -0.35 -11.59 -2.13
C ILE A 8 -0.85 -11.25 -0.72
N LEU A 9 -0.15 -10.34 -0.04
CA LEU A 9 -0.59 -9.79 1.24
C LEU A 9 -1.18 -8.39 0.98
N ILE A 10 -2.47 -8.24 1.26
CA ILE A 10 -3.17 -6.96 1.17
C ILE A 10 -3.36 -6.44 2.58
N LEU A 11 -2.82 -5.25 2.82
CA LEU A 11 -3.02 -4.51 4.05
C LEU A 11 -3.97 -3.37 3.71
N ASP A 12 -5.22 -3.47 4.17
CA ASP A 12 -6.23 -2.46 3.87
C ASP A 12 -5.92 -1.16 4.61
N MET A 13 -6.24 -0.03 3.98
CA MET A 13 -5.98 1.32 4.50
C MET A 13 -4.52 1.57 4.92
N LEU A 14 -3.57 1.02 4.15
CA LEU A 14 -2.13 1.13 4.38
C LEU A 14 -1.57 2.59 4.19
N ALA A 15 -2.41 3.62 4.13
CA ALA A 15 -1.98 5.02 4.16
C ALA A 15 -2.48 5.77 5.40
N GLY A 16 -3.06 5.05 6.37
CA GLY A 16 -3.56 5.62 7.62
C GLY A 16 -2.48 6.14 8.58
N HIS A 17 -2.94 6.77 9.66
CA HIS A 17 -2.14 7.28 10.77
C HIS A 17 -1.51 6.13 11.57
N TRP A 18 -0.28 5.73 11.25
CA TRP A 18 0.29 4.48 11.81
C TRP A 18 1.07 4.63 13.09
N ALA A 19 1.57 5.83 13.35
CA ALA A 19 2.25 6.15 14.59
C ALA A 19 1.56 7.39 15.16
N GLU A 20 0.93 7.20 16.31
CA GLU A 20 0.30 8.29 17.03
C GLU A 20 1.31 9.41 17.29
N GLY A 21 0.92 10.67 17.06
CA GLY A 21 1.78 11.83 17.22
C GLY A 21 2.90 11.96 16.18
N SER A 22 2.97 11.08 15.16
CA SER A 22 3.94 11.21 14.09
C SER A 22 3.47 12.20 13.02
N GLU A 23 4.29 13.22 12.79
CA GLU A 23 4.07 14.24 11.77
C GLU A 23 5.31 14.40 10.91
N SER A 24 5.07 14.71 9.64
CA SER A 24 6.11 15.23 8.76
C SER A 24 6.60 16.58 9.29
N PRO A 25 7.92 16.78 9.44
CA PRO A 25 8.46 18.06 9.88
C PRO A 25 8.18 19.20 8.89
N VAL A 26 7.86 18.88 7.64
CA VAL A 26 7.58 19.85 6.57
C VAL A 26 6.13 20.33 6.61
N THR A 27 5.18 19.40 6.73
CA THR A 27 3.75 19.72 6.58
C THR A 27 3.01 19.83 7.91
N ARG A 28 3.60 19.36 9.03
CA ARG A 28 2.89 19.17 10.31
C ARG A 28 1.64 18.31 10.17
N LEU A 29 1.63 17.48 9.13
CA LEU A 29 0.60 16.50 8.88
C LEU A 29 1.25 15.11 8.94
N PRO A 30 0.45 14.08 9.24
CA PRO A 30 0.85 12.68 9.12
C PRO A 30 1.49 12.37 7.77
N TYR A 31 2.42 11.42 7.75
CA TYR A 31 3.09 11.03 6.50
C TYR A 31 2.07 10.46 5.51
N PRO A 32 2.13 10.84 4.23
CA PRO A 32 1.07 10.48 3.26
C PRO A 32 1.13 9.03 2.78
N ASN A 33 2.22 8.30 3.09
CA ASN A 33 2.42 6.92 2.63
C ASN A 33 3.53 6.21 3.42
N VAL A 34 3.63 4.90 3.22
CA VAL A 34 4.64 3.99 3.80
C VAL A 34 6.06 4.52 3.66
N LYS A 35 6.41 5.13 2.52
CA LYS A 35 7.78 5.63 2.29
C LYS A 35 8.11 6.83 3.17
N GLY A 36 7.13 7.68 3.48
CA GLY A 36 7.30 8.77 4.44
C GLY A 36 7.60 8.24 5.85
N TYR A 37 6.78 7.30 6.32
CA TYR A 37 6.96 6.64 7.61
C TYR A 37 8.28 5.85 7.70
N GLU A 38 8.71 5.18 6.63
CA GLU A 38 10.00 4.49 6.58
C GLU A 38 11.19 5.45 6.69
N LYS A 39 11.16 6.58 5.97
CA LYS A 39 12.20 7.62 6.07
C LYS A 39 12.27 8.25 7.47
N ALA A 40 11.15 8.28 8.19
CA ALA A 40 11.09 8.72 9.58
C ALA A 40 11.59 7.67 10.59
N GLY A 41 11.98 6.47 10.13
CA GLY A 41 12.45 5.38 10.98
C GLY A 41 11.32 4.65 11.74
N LEU A 42 10.06 4.85 11.38
CA LEU A 42 8.90 4.34 12.11
C LEU A 42 8.46 2.94 11.67
N LEU A 43 9.05 2.41 10.59
CA LEU A 43 8.65 1.15 9.99
C LEU A 43 9.84 0.23 9.66
N PRO A 44 10.50 -0.35 10.68
CA PRO A 44 11.70 -1.16 10.47
C PRO A 44 11.45 -2.36 9.55
N ASN A 45 10.31 -3.04 9.67
CA ASN A 45 9.99 -4.22 8.85
C ASN A 45 9.72 -3.88 7.37
N PHE A 46 9.00 -2.76 7.13
CA PHE A 46 8.83 -2.27 5.76
C PHE A 46 10.15 -1.74 5.20
N GLY A 47 10.96 -1.08 6.02
CA GLY A 47 12.29 -0.62 5.64
C GLY A 47 13.18 -1.74 5.12
N ASP A 48 13.23 -2.88 5.83
CA ASP A 48 13.98 -4.04 5.38
C ASP A 48 13.43 -4.63 4.06
N SER A 49 12.11 -4.74 3.95
CA SER A 49 11.44 -5.22 2.72
C SER A 49 11.69 -4.30 1.51
N ILE A 50 11.70 -2.98 1.73
CA ILE A 50 11.97 -1.98 0.68
C ILE A 50 13.45 -2.04 0.26
N LYS A 51 14.37 -2.20 1.21
CA LYS A 51 15.82 -2.26 0.95
C LYS A 51 16.23 -3.53 0.20
N ASN A 52 15.62 -4.66 0.53
CA ASN A 52 15.98 -5.98 -0.04
C ASN A 52 15.06 -6.41 -1.19
N GLY A 53 14.05 -5.62 -1.51
CA GLY A 53 13.03 -5.94 -2.51
C GLY A 53 12.82 -4.82 -3.53
N ILE A 54 11.63 -4.84 -4.15
CA ILE A 54 11.20 -3.82 -5.11
C ILE A 54 10.07 -3.02 -4.47
N TYR A 55 10.25 -1.70 -4.42
CA TYR A 55 9.22 -0.76 -3.98
C TYR A 55 8.74 0.07 -5.16
N VAL A 56 7.42 0.24 -5.28
CA VAL A 56 6.78 1.02 -6.35
C VAL A 56 5.78 1.99 -5.72
N ASN A 57 5.79 3.24 -6.17
CA ASN A 57 4.74 4.19 -5.83
C ASN A 57 3.46 3.77 -6.57
N VAL A 58 2.40 3.49 -5.83
CA VAL A 58 1.10 3.13 -6.39
C VAL A 58 0.15 4.33 -6.34
N TRP A 59 -0.64 4.51 -7.40
CA TRP A 59 -1.63 5.58 -7.50
C TRP A 59 -3.02 4.96 -7.49
N ASN A 60 -3.81 5.27 -6.47
CA ASN A 60 -5.21 4.81 -6.35
C ASN A 60 -6.19 5.62 -7.21
N MET A 61 -5.70 6.41 -8.17
CA MET A 61 -6.52 7.36 -8.95
C MET A 61 -7.29 8.37 -8.10
N GLY A 62 -6.83 8.65 -6.87
CA GLY A 62 -7.52 9.52 -5.93
C GLY A 62 -8.81 8.93 -5.35
N ASN A 63 -9.10 7.64 -5.59
CA ASN A 63 -10.29 6.96 -5.06
C ASN A 63 -9.88 5.86 -4.07
N CYS A 64 -10.33 5.99 -2.83
CA CYS A 64 -10.13 5.00 -1.77
C CYS A 64 -11.22 3.93 -1.86
N ASN A 65 -11.01 2.91 -2.71
CA ASN A 65 -11.93 1.79 -2.88
C ASN A 65 -11.19 0.45 -2.84
N SER A 66 -11.23 -0.21 -1.68
CA SER A 66 -10.53 -1.47 -1.43
C SER A 66 -10.95 -2.59 -2.40
N PRO A 67 -12.25 -2.80 -2.71
CA PRO A 67 -12.67 -3.76 -3.73
C PRO A 67 -12.02 -3.56 -5.10
N TYR A 68 -11.84 -2.32 -5.55
CA TYR A 68 -11.21 -2.04 -6.84
C TYR A 68 -9.73 -2.40 -6.83
N GLY A 69 -9.02 -2.09 -5.75
CA GLY A 69 -7.62 -2.49 -5.57
C GLY A 69 -7.44 -4.00 -5.54
N GLN A 70 -8.31 -4.72 -4.82
CA GLN A 70 -8.30 -6.18 -4.77
C GLN A 70 -8.58 -6.82 -6.14
N LYS A 71 -9.57 -6.30 -6.89
CA LYS A 71 -9.83 -6.74 -8.26
C LYS A 71 -8.60 -6.54 -9.15
N TYR A 72 -8.00 -5.35 -9.12
CA TYR A 72 -6.82 -5.06 -9.91
C TYR A 72 -5.67 -6.03 -9.61
N LEU A 73 -5.44 -6.35 -8.33
CA LEU A 73 -4.42 -7.33 -7.94
C LEU A 73 -4.73 -8.76 -8.42
N ALA A 74 -6.01 -9.12 -8.54
CA ALA A 74 -6.44 -10.43 -9.00
C ALA A 74 -6.50 -10.56 -10.53
N SER A 75 -6.85 -9.49 -11.25
CA SER A 75 -7.15 -9.54 -12.70
C SER A 75 -6.26 -8.65 -13.57
N GLY A 76 -5.48 -7.75 -12.99
CA GLY A 76 -4.65 -6.78 -13.73
C GLY A 76 -5.44 -5.68 -14.46
N THR A 77 -6.75 -5.52 -14.17
CA THR A 77 -7.64 -4.59 -14.89
C THR A 77 -8.31 -3.58 -13.97
N TYR A 78 -8.39 -2.33 -14.43
CA TYR A 78 -9.08 -1.24 -13.73
C TYR A 78 -10.57 -1.11 -14.11
N GLN A 79 -10.99 -1.68 -15.25
CA GLN A 79 -12.39 -1.60 -15.71
C GLN A 79 -13.29 -2.49 -14.84
N THR A 80 -14.34 -1.88 -14.30
CA THR A 80 -15.28 -2.51 -13.37
C THR A 80 -16.69 -2.53 -13.93
N ASP A 81 -16.98 -3.41 -14.89
CA ASP A 81 -18.33 -3.99 -14.97
C ASP A 81 -18.41 -5.03 -13.85
N SER A 82 -18.55 -4.56 -12.62
CA SER A 82 -18.70 -5.40 -11.44
C SER A 82 -19.51 -4.61 -10.42
N ALA A 83 -20.81 -4.90 -10.39
CA ALA A 83 -21.73 -4.44 -9.38
C ALA A 83 -21.56 -5.31 -8.11
N PRO A 84 -21.51 -4.74 -6.90
CA PRO A 84 -21.59 -5.52 -5.68
C PRO A 84 -22.97 -6.20 -5.61
N GLY A 85 -23.01 -7.54 -5.55
CA GLY A 85 -24.23 -8.28 -5.17
C GLY A 85 -24.92 -9.14 -6.24
N ILE A 86 -24.18 -9.76 -7.17
CA ILE A 86 -24.67 -10.97 -7.87
C ILE A 86 -23.81 -12.16 -7.43
#